data_AF-A0A7Y0EFD2-F1
#
_entry.id   AF-A0A7Y0EFD2-F1
#
_cell.length_a   1.000
_cell.length_b   1.000
_cell.length_c   1.000
_cell.angle_alpha   90.00
_cell.angle_beta   90.00
_cell.angle_gamma   90.00
#
_symmetry.space_group_name_H-M   'P 1'
#
loop_
_entity.id
_entity.type
_entity.pdbx_description
1 polymer ?
#
loop_
_entity_poly.entity_id
_entity_poly.type
_entity_poly.pdbx_seq_one_letter_code
_entity_poly.pdbx_strand_id
1 'polypeptide(L)'
;MEMINKKFKAITPHGSLLYEGFILKSRVCNLKGYMDYTKFSELCKSGCVNYGKKWSCPPYSPLFEEFTKGYSYISICLLHIKLQQFSYIKNDYLKVKAANSILKSRIDKTLRKLKRPDNHYISTGSCRMCKPCKCKLDKPCAHNDIKTYSFEALGVDVSNMVKDLFDFKLLWYRKKNVPEYTSVVAGLLSNEIIDENIIFEILKKQN
;
A
#
# COMPACT_ATOMS: atom_id res chain seq x y z
N MET A 1 17.11 13.58 -2.01
CA MET A 1 15.94 12.90 -2.61
C MET A 1 14.87 13.94 -2.79
N GLU A 2 14.46 14.21 -4.03
CA GLU A 2 13.40 15.18 -4.31
C GLU A 2 12.05 14.46 -4.25
N MET A 3 11.16 14.94 -3.38
CA MET A 3 9.81 14.42 -3.21
C MET A 3 8.87 15.24 -4.08
N ILE A 4 8.17 14.60 -5.00
CA ILE A 4 7.15 15.26 -5.82
C ILE A 4 5.78 14.89 -5.28
N ASN A 5 4.92 15.90 -5.10
CA ASN A 5 3.53 15.72 -4.72
C ASN A 5 2.57 16.24 -5.81
N LYS A 6 1.43 15.56 -5.97
CA LYS A 6 0.35 15.99 -6.85
C LYS A 6 -1.01 15.77 -6.19
N LYS A 7 -1.98 16.62 -6.55
CA LYS A 7 -3.39 16.50 -6.13
C LYS A 7 -4.20 15.77 -7.20
N PHE A 8 -5.11 14.92 -6.75
CA PHE A 8 -5.97 14.09 -7.57
C PHE A 8 -7.42 14.17 -7.11
N LYS A 9 -8.35 13.77 -7.99
CA LYS A 9 -9.79 13.86 -7.74
C LYS A 9 -10.45 12.49 -7.98
N ALA A 10 -10.98 11.84 -6.95
CA ALA A 10 -11.78 10.64 -7.11
C ALA A 10 -13.26 10.99 -7.28
N ILE A 11 -13.91 10.50 -8.33
CA ILE A 11 -15.35 10.65 -8.54
C ILE A 11 -16.08 9.53 -7.79
N THR A 12 -17.11 9.89 -7.03
CA THR A 12 -17.96 8.97 -6.28
C THR A 12 -19.44 9.35 -6.46
N PRO A 13 -20.40 8.48 -6.12
CA PRO A 13 -21.82 8.83 -6.15
C PRO A 13 -22.20 10.04 -5.27
N HIS A 14 -21.37 10.37 -4.27
CA HIS A 14 -21.61 11.48 -3.33
C HIS A 14 -20.82 12.75 -3.69
N GLY A 15 -20.26 12.81 -4.89
CA GLY A 15 -19.46 13.92 -5.37
C GLY A 15 -17.98 13.57 -5.52
N SER A 16 -17.14 14.60 -5.53
CA SER A 16 -15.72 14.45 -5.79
C SER A 16 -14.86 14.62 -4.55
N LEU A 17 -13.93 13.69 -4.35
CA LEU A 17 -13.01 13.68 -3.23
C LEU A 17 -11.60 14.02 -3.71
N LEU A 18 -10.93 14.94 -3.02
CA LEU A 18 -9.54 15.29 -3.27
C LEU A 18 -8.61 14.41 -2.44
N TYR A 19 -7.59 13.85 -3.08
CA TYR A 19 -6.51 13.12 -2.41
C TYR A 19 -5.16 13.56 -2.96
N GLU A 20 -4.13 13.39 -2.16
CA GLU A 20 -2.76 13.78 -2.52
C GLU A 20 -1.91 12.53 -2.67
N GLY A 21 -0.99 12.57 -3.64
CA GLY A 21 -0.02 11.52 -3.87
C GLY A 21 1.39 12.08 -3.86
N PHE A 22 2.27 11.36 -3.17
CA PHE A 22 3.69 11.64 -3.02
C PHE A 22 4.45 10.46 -3.57
N ILE A 23 5.48 10.73 -4.35
CA ILE A 23 6.37 9.69 -4.87
C ILE A 23 7.80 10.06 -4.52
N LEU A 24 8.52 9.06 -4.04
CA LEU A 24 9.92 9.17 -3.69
C LEU A 24 10.66 7.96 -4.25
N LYS A 25 11.73 8.24 -4.98
CA LYS A 25 12.60 7.23 -5.60
C LYS A 25 13.77 6.95 -4.68
N SER A 26 14.06 5.68 -4.44
CA SER A 26 15.19 5.25 -3.60
C SER A 26 15.83 3.99 -4.17
N ARG A 27 17.07 3.72 -3.77
CA ARG A 27 17.62 2.36 -3.90
C ARG A 27 16.90 1.44 -2.91
N VAL A 28 16.69 0.18 -3.29
CA VAL A 28 16.07 -0.84 -2.42
C VAL A 28 16.87 -1.01 -1.14
N CYS A 29 18.21 -1.01 -1.22
CA CYS A 29 19.09 -1.21 -0.07
C CYS A 29 18.92 -0.16 1.04
N ASN A 30 18.43 1.05 0.72
CA ASN A 30 18.20 2.10 1.71
C ASN A 30 17.03 1.78 2.64
N LEU A 31 16.16 0.83 2.28
CA LEU A 31 15.00 0.47 3.08
C LEU A 31 15.33 -0.58 4.17
N LYS A 32 16.56 -1.13 4.17
CA LYS A 32 16.97 -2.16 5.13
C LYS A 32 16.83 -1.72 6.58
N GLY A 33 17.11 -0.44 6.88
CA GLY A 33 17.01 0.12 8.22
C GLY A 33 15.58 0.14 8.80
N TYR A 34 14.56 -0.06 7.96
CA TYR A 34 13.16 -0.12 8.38
C TYR A 34 12.63 -1.55 8.54
N MET A 35 13.46 -2.58 8.33
CA MET A 35 13.02 -3.97 8.44
C MET A 35 13.04 -4.41 9.91
N ASP A 36 11.91 -4.94 10.38
CA ASP A 36 11.80 -5.59 11.69
C ASP A 36 10.80 -6.75 11.57
N TYR A 37 11.24 -7.83 10.94
CA TYR A 37 10.37 -8.95 10.61
C TYR A 37 9.72 -9.56 11.86
N THR A 38 10.48 -9.70 12.95
CA THR A 38 9.97 -10.29 14.19
C THR A 38 8.84 -9.44 14.77
N LYS A 39 9.05 -8.13 14.91
CA LYS A 39 8.02 -7.21 15.42
C LYS A 39 6.80 -7.19 14.51
N PHE A 40 6.97 -7.04 13.19
CA PHE A 40 5.83 -6.91 12.27
C PHE A 40 5.07 -8.22 12.07
N SER A 41 5.76 -9.37 12.11
CA SER A 41 5.10 -10.68 12.14
C SER A 41 4.27 -10.86 13.41
N GLU A 42 4.79 -10.47 14.57
CA GLU A 42 4.06 -10.56 15.83
C GLU A 42 2.88 -9.59 15.89
N LEU A 43 3.04 -8.36 15.38
CA LEU A 43 1.93 -7.40 15.22
C LEU A 43 0.85 -7.95 14.29
N CYS A 44 1.23 -8.61 13.19
CA CYS A 44 0.25 -9.27 12.31
C CYS A 44 -0.45 -10.41 13.04
N LYS A 45 0.28 -11.27 13.74
CA LYS A 45 -0.23 -12.45 14.44
C LYS A 45 -1.21 -12.07 15.55
N SER A 46 -0.87 -11.07 16.35
CA SER A 46 -1.69 -10.61 17.48
C SER A 46 -2.82 -9.66 17.07
N GLY A 47 -2.62 -8.83 16.05
CA GLY A 47 -3.51 -7.71 15.73
C GLY A 47 -4.30 -7.82 14.43
N CYS A 48 -3.97 -8.74 13.51
CA CYS A 48 -4.58 -8.80 12.18
C CYS A 48 -5.42 -10.06 11.97
N VAL A 49 -6.72 -9.86 11.71
CA VAL A 49 -7.66 -10.96 11.40
C VAL A 49 -7.31 -11.79 10.16
N ASN A 50 -6.38 -11.31 9.31
CA ASN A 50 -5.94 -11.97 8.09
C ASN A 50 -4.67 -12.82 8.27
N TYR A 51 -4.00 -12.77 9.42
CA TYR A 51 -2.82 -13.60 9.69
C TYR A 51 -3.17 -15.08 9.49
N GLY A 52 -2.31 -15.81 8.76
CA GLY A 52 -2.52 -17.23 8.45
C GLY A 52 -3.74 -17.54 7.57
N LYS A 53 -4.41 -16.53 7.00
CA LYS A 53 -5.66 -16.72 6.22
C LYS A 53 -5.58 -16.25 4.78
N LYS A 54 -4.42 -15.72 4.36
CA LYS A 54 -4.17 -15.23 3.01
C LYS A 54 -2.74 -15.54 2.59
N TRP A 55 -2.58 -16.01 1.35
CA TRP A 55 -1.26 -16.22 0.73
C TRP A 55 -0.41 -14.95 0.59
N SER A 56 -1.01 -13.76 0.73
CA SER A 56 -0.30 -12.47 0.69
C SER A 56 0.07 -11.93 2.09
N CYS A 57 -0.07 -12.73 3.14
CA CYS A 57 0.11 -12.31 4.52
C CYS A 57 0.99 -13.31 5.28
N PRO A 58 1.62 -12.89 6.39
CA PRO A 58 2.35 -13.80 7.26
C PRO A 58 1.46 -14.96 7.75
N PRO A 59 2.02 -16.16 7.91
CA PRO A 59 3.43 -16.52 7.75
C PRO A 59 3.83 -16.88 6.29
N TYR A 60 2.94 -16.69 5.31
CA TYR A 60 3.17 -17.12 3.92
C TYR A 60 3.81 -16.06 3.03
N SER A 61 3.91 -14.82 3.51
CA SER A 61 4.63 -13.77 2.80
C SER A 61 6.14 -13.94 2.98
N PRO A 62 6.93 -13.66 1.94
CA PRO A 62 8.38 -13.69 2.03
C PRO A 62 8.90 -12.49 2.84
N LEU A 63 10.18 -12.51 3.17
CA LEU A 63 10.89 -11.35 3.69
C LEU A 63 11.02 -10.27 2.61
N PHE A 64 11.15 -9.01 3.03
CA PHE A 64 11.40 -7.90 2.11
C PHE A 64 12.64 -8.14 1.23
N GLU A 65 13.75 -8.59 1.81
CA GLU A 65 14.98 -8.84 1.05
C GLU A 65 14.82 -9.95 0.01
N GLU A 66 14.06 -10.99 0.32
CA GLU A 66 13.75 -12.08 -0.61
C GLU A 66 12.86 -11.59 -1.76
N PHE A 67 11.81 -10.83 -1.43
CA PHE A 67 10.86 -10.32 -2.42
C PHE A 67 11.47 -9.27 -3.35
N THR A 68 12.40 -8.48 -2.83
CA THR A 68 13.08 -7.41 -3.58
C THR A 68 14.38 -7.85 -4.23
N LYS A 69 14.78 -9.12 -4.06
CA LYS A 69 16.00 -9.67 -4.66
C LYS A 69 15.97 -9.50 -6.17
N GLY A 70 17.03 -8.89 -6.71
CA GLY A 70 17.16 -8.62 -8.15
C GLY A 70 16.54 -7.30 -8.61
N TYR A 71 16.06 -6.46 -7.70
CA TYR A 71 15.66 -5.08 -8.00
C TYR A 71 16.60 -4.06 -7.36
N SER A 72 17.04 -3.07 -8.13
CA SER A 72 17.97 -2.03 -7.66
C SER A 72 17.25 -0.82 -7.06
N TYR A 73 16.08 -0.47 -7.59
CA TYR A 73 15.35 0.74 -7.27
C TYR A 73 13.92 0.46 -6.84
N ILE A 74 13.38 1.37 -6.03
CA ILE A 74 11.98 1.41 -5.63
C ILE A 74 11.42 2.83 -5.74
N SER A 75 10.26 2.97 -6.36
CA SER A 75 9.43 4.18 -6.27
C SER A 75 8.37 3.97 -5.18
N ILE A 76 8.55 4.61 -4.03
CA ILE A 76 7.64 4.54 -2.90
C ILE A 76 6.52 5.56 -3.14
N CYS A 77 5.29 5.07 -3.13
CA CYS A 77 4.09 5.86 -3.39
C CYS A 77 3.26 5.98 -2.11
N LEU A 78 3.10 7.18 -1.59
CA LEU A 78 2.22 7.50 -0.47
C LEU A 78 1.00 8.26 -1.01
N LEU A 79 -0.21 7.76 -0.77
CA LEU A 79 -1.43 8.53 -0.99
C LEU A 79 -2.10 8.83 0.35
N HIS A 80 -2.67 10.02 0.51
CA HIS A 80 -3.53 10.34 1.65
C HIS A 80 -4.78 11.11 1.25
N ILE A 81 -5.81 10.99 2.10
CA ILE A 81 -7.11 11.64 1.92
C ILE A 81 -7.69 12.10 3.25
N LYS A 82 -8.16 13.35 3.32
CA LYS A 82 -8.80 13.89 4.52
C LYS A 82 -10.18 13.26 4.74
N LEU A 83 -10.44 12.78 5.96
CA LEU A 83 -11.67 12.08 6.31
C LEU A 83 -12.88 13.01 6.47
N GLN A 84 -12.67 14.32 6.63
CA GLN A 84 -13.75 15.31 6.65
C GLN A 84 -14.61 15.28 5.37
N GLN A 85 -14.02 14.91 4.22
CA GLN A 85 -14.73 14.79 2.94
C GLN A 85 -15.75 13.63 2.91
N PHE A 86 -15.73 12.76 3.93
CA PHE A 86 -16.64 11.64 4.11
C PHE A 86 -17.65 11.89 5.23
N SER A 87 -17.97 13.16 5.52
CA SER A 87 -18.94 13.56 6.56
C SER A 87 -20.34 12.94 6.37
N TYR A 88 -20.69 12.59 5.13
CA TYR A 88 -21.93 11.88 4.79
C TYR A 88 -21.99 10.45 5.37
N ILE A 89 -20.84 9.87 5.75
CA ILE A 89 -20.77 8.55 6.39
C ILE A 89 -20.77 8.73 7.91
N LYS A 90 -21.91 8.44 8.54
CA LYS A 90 -22.09 8.57 10.01
C LYS A 90 -21.21 7.60 10.81
N ASN A 91 -20.99 6.38 10.29
CA ASN A 91 -20.15 5.41 10.98
C ASN A 91 -18.67 5.65 10.68
N ASP A 92 -17.91 5.98 11.73
CA ASP A 92 -16.50 6.34 11.64
C ASP A 92 -15.59 5.23 11.10
N TYR A 93 -15.86 3.98 11.45
CA TYR A 93 -15.11 2.87 10.88
C TYR A 93 -15.38 2.70 9.38
N LEU A 94 -16.65 2.84 8.96
CA LEU A 94 -17.01 2.81 7.54
C LEU A 94 -16.40 3.98 6.76
N LYS A 95 -16.29 5.16 7.40
CA LYS A 95 -15.62 6.34 6.84
C LYS A 95 -14.16 6.03 6.48
N VAL A 96 -13.40 5.52 7.44
CA VAL A 96 -12.00 5.11 7.25
C VAL A 96 -11.90 3.99 6.21
N LYS A 97 -12.81 3.01 6.26
CA LYS A 97 -12.82 1.87 5.32
C LYS A 97 -13.11 2.29 3.88
N ALA A 98 -14.03 3.22 3.66
CA ALA A 98 -14.36 3.77 2.36
C ALA A 98 -13.17 4.54 1.78
N ALA A 99 -12.60 5.47 2.57
CA ALA A 99 -11.42 6.23 2.20
C ALA A 99 -10.23 5.33 1.84
N ASN A 100 -9.91 4.35 2.68
CA ASN A 100 -8.89 3.35 2.39
C ASN A 100 -9.18 2.59 1.10
N SER A 101 -10.42 2.14 0.89
CA SER A 101 -10.75 1.35 -0.29
C SER A 101 -10.59 2.13 -1.60
N ILE A 102 -10.86 3.44 -1.57
CA ILE A 102 -10.58 4.34 -2.71
C ILE A 102 -9.08 4.38 -2.96
N LEU A 103 -8.28 4.80 -1.97
CA LEU A 103 -6.84 4.96 -2.13
C LEU A 103 -6.15 3.67 -2.61
N LYS A 104 -6.46 2.54 -1.96
CA LYS A 104 -5.94 1.21 -2.33
C LYS A 104 -6.27 0.85 -3.77
N SER A 105 -7.53 1.04 -4.18
CA SER A 105 -7.96 0.79 -5.55
C SER A 105 -7.19 1.63 -6.56
N ARG A 106 -7.00 2.93 -6.29
CA ARG A 106 -6.28 3.83 -7.21
C ARG A 106 -4.83 3.42 -7.38
N ILE A 107 -4.09 3.21 -6.29
CA ILE A 107 -2.66 2.90 -6.38
C ILE A 107 -2.41 1.48 -6.87
N ASP A 108 -3.14 0.45 -6.39
CA ASP A 108 -2.91 -0.92 -6.84
C ASP A 108 -3.26 -1.09 -8.33
N LYS A 109 -4.30 -0.42 -8.84
CA LYS A 109 -4.61 -0.41 -10.29
C LYS A 109 -3.53 0.32 -11.10
N THR A 110 -3.00 1.42 -10.57
CA THR A 110 -1.92 2.19 -11.20
C THR A 110 -0.66 1.34 -11.35
N LEU A 111 -0.18 0.77 -10.24
CA LEU A 111 1.05 -0.03 -10.23
C LEU A 111 0.90 -1.33 -11.02
N ARG A 112 -0.30 -1.92 -11.02
CA ARG A 112 -0.59 -3.10 -11.86
C ARG A 112 -0.53 -2.79 -13.37
N LYS A 113 -1.00 -1.61 -13.81
CA LYS A 113 -0.88 -1.18 -15.22
C LYS A 113 0.58 -0.93 -15.63
N LEU A 114 1.45 -0.66 -14.66
CA LEU A 114 2.88 -0.50 -14.86
C LEU A 114 3.65 -1.82 -14.79
N LYS A 115 2.98 -2.95 -14.51
CA LYS A 115 3.65 -4.23 -14.41
C LYS A 115 4.26 -4.63 -15.76
N ARG A 116 5.54 -4.98 -15.73
CA ARG A 116 6.34 -5.48 -16.84
C ARG A 116 7.09 -6.75 -16.40
N PRO A 117 7.66 -7.53 -17.32
CA PRO A 117 8.45 -8.71 -16.95
C PRO A 117 9.64 -8.42 -16.02
N ASP A 118 10.21 -7.21 -16.12
CA ASP A 118 11.41 -6.75 -15.41
C ASP A 118 11.11 -6.01 -14.10
N ASN A 119 9.85 -5.95 -13.67
CA ASN A 119 9.43 -5.16 -12.51
C ASN A 119 8.38 -5.86 -11.66
N HIS A 120 8.24 -5.39 -10.42
CA HIS A 120 7.18 -5.82 -9.54
C HIS A 120 6.70 -4.66 -8.69
N TYR A 121 5.51 -4.76 -8.11
CA TYR A 121 5.04 -3.78 -7.13
C TYR A 121 4.76 -4.42 -5.78
N ILE A 122 4.87 -3.62 -4.72
CA ILE A 122 4.39 -3.85 -3.34
C ILE A 122 3.04 -3.15 -3.22
N SER A 123 2.02 -3.91 -2.84
CA SER A 123 0.62 -3.46 -2.72
C SER A 123 0.27 -2.83 -1.38
N THR A 124 -1.00 -2.44 -1.25
CA THR A 124 -1.54 -1.79 -0.04
C THR A 124 -2.35 -2.72 0.87
N GLY A 125 -1.74 -3.18 1.96
CA GLY A 125 -2.35 -4.12 2.90
C GLY A 125 -2.77 -5.45 2.27
N SER A 126 -3.87 -6.06 2.73
CA SER A 126 -4.19 -7.44 2.35
C SER A 126 -4.87 -7.61 0.98
N CYS A 127 -4.49 -8.66 0.24
CA CYS A 127 -5.01 -9.03 -1.07
C CYS A 127 -6.55 -9.17 -1.10
N ARG A 128 -7.18 -8.73 -2.20
CA ARG A 128 -8.64 -8.69 -2.38
C ARG A 128 -9.14 -9.43 -3.63
N MET A 129 -8.27 -10.23 -4.27
CA MET A 129 -8.52 -10.77 -5.62
C MET A 129 -9.48 -11.97 -5.64
N CYS A 130 -9.49 -12.79 -4.60
CA CYS A 130 -10.39 -13.94 -4.47
C CYS A 130 -11.27 -13.82 -3.22
N LYS A 131 -12.51 -14.36 -3.30
CA LYS A 131 -13.48 -14.43 -2.20
C LYS A 131 -14.13 -15.83 -2.15
N PRO A 132 -13.89 -16.63 -1.10
CA PRO A 132 -12.85 -16.47 -0.08
C PRO A 132 -11.44 -16.64 -0.66
N CYS A 133 -10.40 -16.32 0.13
CA CYS A 133 -9.03 -16.63 -0.26
C CYS A 133 -8.81 -18.15 -0.31
N LYS A 134 -8.13 -18.66 -1.35
CA LYS A 134 -7.83 -20.09 -1.50
C LYS A 134 -6.96 -20.67 -0.38
N CYS A 135 -6.18 -19.83 0.31
CA CYS A 135 -5.45 -20.19 1.52
C CYS A 135 -6.37 -20.78 2.61
N LYS A 136 -7.60 -20.27 2.76
CA LYS A 136 -8.58 -20.81 3.73
C LYS A 136 -9.14 -22.17 3.35
N LEU A 137 -8.86 -22.63 2.14
CA LEU A 137 -9.32 -23.90 1.59
C LEU A 137 -8.14 -24.84 1.34
N ASP A 138 -6.95 -24.50 1.88
CA ASP A 138 -5.69 -25.22 1.66
C ASP A 138 -5.37 -25.46 0.18
N LYS A 139 -5.78 -24.50 -0.67
CA LYS A 139 -5.54 -24.53 -2.13
C LYS A 139 -4.53 -23.46 -2.54
N PRO A 140 -3.72 -23.72 -3.60
CA PRO A 140 -2.82 -22.73 -4.16
C PRO A 140 -3.51 -21.40 -4.49
N CYS A 141 -2.72 -20.33 -4.52
CA CYS A 141 -3.25 -19.03 -4.92
C CYS A 141 -3.79 -19.09 -6.36
N ALA A 142 -5.06 -18.72 -6.56
CA ALA A 142 -5.68 -18.64 -7.88
C ALA A 142 -5.10 -17.51 -8.77
N HIS A 143 -4.17 -16.71 -8.24
CA HIS A 143 -3.59 -15.54 -8.90
C HIS A 143 -2.08 -15.47 -8.63
N ASN A 144 -1.38 -16.60 -8.70
CA ASN A 144 0.01 -16.68 -8.28
C ASN A 144 0.92 -15.69 -9.05
N ASP A 145 0.68 -15.50 -10.34
CA ASP A 145 1.49 -14.64 -11.23
C ASP A 145 1.35 -13.14 -10.94
N ILE A 146 0.29 -12.74 -10.25
CA ILE A 146 -0.05 -11.34 -9.98
C ILE A 146 -0.23 -11.06 -8.49
N LYS A 147 -0.02 -12.06 -7.65
CA LYS A 147 0.04 -11.95 -6.19
C LYS A 147 1.18 -11.02 -5.80
N THR A 148 0.93 -10.18 -4.81
CA THR A 148 1.91 -9.28 -4.21
C THR A 148 1.58 -9.11 -2.72
N TYR A 149 2.45 -8.41 -2.00
CA TYR A 149 2.49 -8.25 -0.56
C TYR A 149 2.44 -6.77 -0.21
N SER A 150 2.10 -6.43 1.03
CA SER A 150 2.28 -5.08 1.55
C SER A 150 3.63 -4.95 2.27
N PHE A 151 4.08 -3.73 2.52
CA PHE A 151 5.30 -3.48 3.28
C PHE A 151 5.30 -4.21 4.63
N GLU A 152 4.19 -4.15 5.36
CA GLU A 152 4.06 -4.80 6.67
C GLU A 152 4.09 -6.33 6.57
N ALA A 153 3.50 -6.90 5.50
CA ALA A 153 3.57 -8.34 5.24
C ALA A 153 5.00 -8.81 4.91
N LEU A 154 5.82 -7.91 4.34
CA LEU A 154 7.24 -8.13 4.07
C LEU A 154 8.14 -7.84 5.28
N GLY A 155 7.57 -7.41 6.41
CA GLY A 155 8.32 -7.10 7.64
C GLY A 155 8.88 -5.68 7.73
N VAL A 156 8.37 -4.73 6.95
CA VAL A 156 8.86 -3.34 6.94
C VAL A 156 8.03 -2.45 7.87
N ASP A 157 8.71 -1.66 8.71
CA ASP A 157 8.15 -0.56 9.48
C ASP A 157 7.76 0.61 8.58
N VAL A 158 6.61 0.46 7.94
CA VAL A 158 6.07 1.47 7.04
C VAL A 158 5.83 2.82 7.74
N SER A 159 5.55 2.82 9.05
CA SER A 159 5.29 4.05 9.80
C SER A 159 6.59 4.85 9.98
N ASN A 160 7.67 4.20 10.40
CA ASN A 160 8.98 4.85 10.50
C ASN A 160 9.55 5.19 9.12
N MET A 161 9.43 4.29 8.15
CA MET A 161 9.89 4.55 6.77
C MET A 161 9.21 5.80 6.19
N VAL A 162 7.89 5.94 6.33
CA VAL A 162 7.20 7.12 5.79
C VAL A 162 7.53 8.37 6.58
N LYS A 163 7.68 8.28 7.90
CA LYS A 163 8.10 9.42 8.73
C LYS A 163 9.47 9.95 8.27
N ASP A 164 10.45 9.06 8.12
CA ASP A 164 11.83 9.47 7.85
C ASP A 164 12.02 9.89 6.38
N LEU A 165 11.33 9.26 5.44
CA LEU A 165 11.50 9.54 4.01
C LEU A 165 10.61 10.68 3.49
N PHE A 166 9.41 10.86 4.04
CA PHE A 166 8.43 11.84 3.55
C PHE A 166 8.15 12.98 4.54
N ASP A 167 8.77 12.97 5.72
CA ASP A 167 8.38 13.82 6.85
C ASP A 167 6.86 13.76 7.11
N PHE A 168 6.29 12.55 6.99
CA PHE A 168 4.85 12.33 7.02
C PHE A 168 4.46 11.29 8.08
N LYS A 169 3.46 11.61 8.90
CA LYS A 169 2.99 10.71 9.96
C LYS A 169 1.82 9.86 9.48
N LEU A 170 1.95 8.54 9.50
CA LEU A 170 0.80 7.65 9.28
C LEU A 170 -0.15 7.69 10.48
N LEU A 171 -1.43 7.95 10.22
CA LEU A 171 -2.50 7.93 11.22
C LEU A 171 -3.32 6.65 11.12
N TRP A 172 -3.53 6.03 12.28
CA TRP A 172 -4.26 4.76 12.39
C TRP A 172 -5.56 4.98 13.13
N TYR A 173 -6.64 4.36 12.65
CA TYR A 173 -7.92 4.37 13.34
C TYR A 173 -7.80 3.68 14.70
N ARG A 174 -8.33 4.32 15.74
CA ARG A 174 -8.55 3.72 17.06
C ARG A 174 -10.01 3.89 17.41
N LYS A 175 -10.58 2.92 18.14
CA LYS A 175 -11.99 2.99 18.54
C LYS A 175 -12.23 4.32 19.30
N LYS A 176 -13.23 5.11 18.87
CA LYS A 176 -13.57 6.47 19.35
C LYS A 176 -12.60 7.60 18.95
N ASN A 177 -11.58 7.33 18.14
CA ASN A 177 -10.68 8.37 17.63
C ASN A 177 -10.50 8.22 16.12
N VAL A 178 -11.19 9.08 15.38
CA VAL A 178 -11.11 9.14 13.91
C VAL A 178 -9.94 10.02 13.53
N PRO A 179 -8.99 9.53 12.75
CA PRO A 179 -7.86 10.34 12.33
C PRO A 179 -8.32 11.45 11.37
N GLU A 180 -7.55 12.54 11.27
CA GLU A 180 -7.85 13.63 10.33
C GLU A 180 -7.84 13.14 8.87
N TYR A 181 -6.95 12.20 8.55
CA TYR A 181 -6.80 11.58 7.24
C TYR A 181 -6.50 10.09 7.38
N THR A 182 -6.61 9.37 6.27
CA THR A 182 -6.04 8.03 6.13
C THR A 182 -5.11 8.00 4.94
N SER A 183 -4.15 7.08 4.98
CA SER A 183 -3.09 6.97 3.98
C SER A 183 -2.86 5.51 3.59
N VAL A 184 -2.31 5.33 2.39
CA VAL A 184 -1.83 4.04 1.90
C VAL A 184 -0.45 4.19 1.31
N VAL A 185 0.37 3.15 1.44
CA VAL A 185 1.75 3.14 0.97
C VAL A 185 1.95 1.91 0.09
N ALA A 186 2.52 2.13 -1.08
CA ALA A 186 2.83 1.11 -2.08
C ALA A 186 4.23 1.35 -2.65
N GLY A 187 4.76 0.40 -3.41
CA GLY A 187 6.10 0.51 -3.99
C GLY A 187 6.16 -0.09 -5.39
N LEU A 188 6.91 0.52 -6.30
CA LEU A 188 7.23 -0.06 -7.61
C LEU A 188 8.73 -0.39 -7.65
N LEU A 189 9.06 -1.68 -7.68
CA LEU A 189 10.40 -2.23 -7.75
C LEU A 189 10.83 -2.35 -9.21
N SER A 190 12.09 -1.99 -9.51
CA SER A 190 12.63 -2.00 -10.87
C SER A 190 14.15 -2.02 -10.86
N ASN A 191 14.76 -2.33 -12.01
CA ASN A 191 16.21 -2.22 -12.20
C ASN A 191 16.66 -0.90 -12.82
N GLU A 192 15.71 -0.03 -13.14
CA GLU A 192 15.95 1.31 -13.67
C GLU A 192 15.15 2.32 -12.86
N ILE A 193 15.61 3.57 -12.86
CA ILE A 193 14.85 4.65 -12.21
C ILE A 193 13.64 4.98 -13.08
N ILE A 194 12.44 4.76 -12.55
CA ILE A 194 11.19 5.10 -13.22
C ILE A 194 10.84 6.56 -12.91
N ASP A 195 10.52 7.34 -13.95
CA ASP A 195 9.99 8.69 -13.80
C ASP A 195 8.61 8.65 -13.10
N GLU A 196 8.53 9.32 -11.95
CA GLU A 196 7.35 9.50 -11.11
C GLU A 196 6.17 10.11 -11.88
N ASN A 197 6.42 10.91 -12.92
CA ASN A 197 5.38 11.46 -13.77
C ASN A 197 4.60 10.37 -14.50
N ILE A 198 5.24 9.25 -14.86
CA ILE A 198 4.55 8.11 -15.47
C ILE A 198 3.53 7.53 -14.49
N ILE A 199 3.91 7.37 -13.22
CA ILE A 199 3.02 6.88 -12.17
C ILE A 199 1.88 7.87 -11.95
N PHE A 200 2.17 9.16 -11.87
CA PHE A 200 1.15 10.20 -11.69
C PHE A 200 0.18 10.32 -12.86
N GLU A 201 0.66 10.21 -14.10
CA GLU A 201 -0.15 10.20 -15.33
C GLU A 201 -1.17 9.05 -15.31
N ILE A 202 -0.74 7.85 -14.94
CA ILE A 202 -1.62 6.69 -14.83
C ILE A 202 -2.57 6.84 -13.64
N LEU A 203 -2.09 7.38 -12.51
CA LEU A 203 -2.91 7.62 -11.32
C LEU A 203 -4.04 8.62 -11.60
N LYS A 204 -3.76 9.69 -12.35
CA LYS A 204 -4.74 10.70 -12.81
C LYS A 204 -5.88 10.08 -13.64
N LYS A 205 -5.58 9.01 -14.38
CA LYS A 205 -6.53 8.26 -15.22
C LYS A 205 -7.36 7.24 -14.42
N GLN A 206 -7.12 7.05 -13.13
CA GLN A 206 -7.85 6.07 -12.33
C GLN A 206 -9.18 6.60 -11.79
N ASN A 207 -9.83 7.61 -12.36
CA ASN A 207 -11.07 8.18 -11.79
C ASN A 207 -12.25 7.20 -11.83
#